data_AF-A0A0V1PSH4-F1
#
_entry.id   AF-A0A0V1PSH4-F1
#
_cell.length_a   1.000
_cell.length_b   1.000
_cell.length_c   1.000
_cell.angle_alpha   90.00
_cell.angle_beta   90.00
_cell.angle_gamma   90.00
#
_symmetry.space_group_name_H-M   'P 1'
#
loop_
_entity.id
_entity.type
_entity.pdbx_description
1 polymer ?
#
loop_
_entity_poly.entity_id
_entity_poly.type
_entity_poly.pdbx_seq_one_letter_code
_entity_poly.pdbx_strand_id
1 'polypeptide(L)'
;MLIKTLLIIALQFVNLTLGLNILMSSKDSWVSKNTRHLYAGLKAEGHDVRLIAPLNNNGHLNDASIANEKSTSSKREQDGQDGQREILNGGDFGHLLPVHQKYYKTIKQLNNLPRGAKNVILKKDLTNMEEKTNLVYNNYFGQDPLDKSVWYVNASPLESLLIAFDILLPQFEPDFKPDLVLLGPDEGLSLTSSTASQQPLFQENHPNSDNGLDSMMRLAMLKKYPVIGVSTGDDHHIYFQDENFFNIQQGVLSKHLLKKNIFTKNIKFINSRVIELINKLKASNEAMLPENVALNVNFPSINHDVSHCTTSWKDKNNNNPTFKQVVYDKKYDHSKHNLLPKYELVNDTIRVVGEYSVTADEDVEQQTFVDKKSYYYSHILRRDTSTDATTDTELNSIETSGNPSQDYSDNDDINQIMSNIDELNVLKNCGISVSVNHLIKGNGLDKDFFDLESLFN
;
A
#
# COMPACT_ATOMS: atom_id res chain seq x y z
N MET A 1 16.42 7.74 52.11
CA MET A 1 15.34 6.84 51.67
C MET A 1 14.54 7.42 50.50
N LEU A 2 14.05 8.66 50.56
CA LEU A 2 13.26 9.30 49.50
C LEU A 2 13.86 9.25 48.08
N ILE A 3 15.18 9.42 47.91
CA ILE A 3 15.83 9.38 46.59
C ILE A 3 15.81 7.97 45.97
N LYS A 4 15.93 6.92 46.80
CA LYS A 4 15.83 5.52 46.32
C LYS A 4 14.39 5.16 45.94
N THR A 5 13.39 5.67 46.66
CA THR A 5 11.98 5.45 46.32
C THR A 5 11.59 6.21 45.05
N LEU A 6 12.11 7.43 44.84
CA LEU A 6 11.87 8.18 43.59
C LEU A 6 12.49 7.51 42.36
N LEU A 7 13.67 6.90 42.49
CA LEU A 7 14.34 6.20 41.39
C LEU A 7 13.61 4.91 40.98
N ILE A 8 13.03 4.19 41.95
CA ILE A 8 12.25 2.96 41.70
C ILE A 8 10.90 3.29 41.03
N ILE A 9 10.24 4.38 41.44
CA ILE A 9 9.01 4.86 40.78
C ILE A 9 9.33 5.38 39.37
N ALA A 10 10.46 6.07 39.16
CA ALA A 10 10.88 6.52 37.83
C ALA A 10 11.24 5.36 36.88
N LEU A 11 11.76 4.23 37.38
CA LEU A 11 12.00 3.03 36.59
C LEU A 11 10.69 2.27 36.23
N GLN A 12 9.64 2.38 37.04
CA GLN A 12 8.34 1.72 36.78
C GLN A 12 7.50 2.40 35.70
N PHE A 13 7.86 3.61 35.26
CA PHE A 13 7.17 4.32 34.17
C PHE A 13 7.90 4.26 32.82
N VAL A 14 9.02 3.54 32.73
CA VAL A 14 9.60 3.22 31.42
C VAL A 14 8.89 1.98 30.89
N ASN A 15 7.68 2.17 30.36
CA ASN A 15 7.17 1.22 29.37
C ASN A 15 8.14 1.29 28.19
N LEU A 16 9.10 0.37 28.15
CA LEU A 16 9.82 0.03 26.93
C LEU A 16 8.78 -0.60 25.99
N THR A 17 7.99 0.23 25.33
CA THR A 17 7.19 -0.22 24.20
C THR A 17 8.20 -0.57 23.11
N LEU A 18 8.61 -1.84 23.07
CA LEU A 18 9.50 -2.33 22.02
C LEU A 18 8.85 -2.02 20.67
N GLY A 19 9.47 -1.15 19.87
CA GLY A 19 8.98 -0.86 18.52
C GLY A 19 8.96 -2.14 17.69
N LEU A 20 7.98 -2.27 16.79
CA LEU A 20 7.97 -3.35 15.81
C LEU A 20 8.99 -3.06 14.70
N ASN A 21 9.54 -4.12 14.12
CA ASN A 21 10.19 -4.07 12.83
C ASN A 21 9.11 -4.17 11.75
N ILE A 22 8.82 -3.07 11.05
CA ILE A 22 7.75 -3.01 10.05
C ILE A 22 8.37 -2.93 8.66
N LEU A 23 8.16 -3.96 7.84
CA LEU A 23 8.41 -3.86 6.41
C LEU A 23 7.21 -3.18 5.77
N MET A 24 7.46 -2.06 5.11
CA MET A 24 6.44 -1.30 4.41
C MET A 24 6.67 -1.35 2.90
N SER A 25 5.60 -1.59 2.14
CA SER A 25 5.58 -1.52 0.67
C SER A 25 4.25 -0.91 0.20
N SER A 26 4.05 -0.72 -1.10
CA SER A 26 2.86 -0.06 -1.65
C SER A 26 2.70 -0.37 -3.13
N LYS A 27 1.47 -0.28 -3.65
CA LYS A 27 1.20 -0.20 -5.09
C LYS A 27 1.71 1.11 -5.69
N ASP A 28 1.61 2.19 -4.91
CA ASP A 28 2.05 3.50 -5.32
C ASP A 28 3.58 3.58 -5.28
N SER A 29 4.13 4.64 -5.90
CA SER A 29 5.57 4.86 -5.85
C SER A 29 6.08 5.11 -4.43
N TRP A 30 7.36 4.79 -4.21
CA TRP A 30 8.03 5.00 -2.93
C TRP A 30 8.03 6.46 -2.46
N VAL A 31 7.76 7.43 -3.34
CA VAL A 31 7.68 8.88 -3.04
C VAL A 31 6.24 9.41 -2.95
N SER A 32 5.24 8.55 -3.02
CA SER A 32 3.84 8.96 -2.87
C SER A 32 3.53 9.46 -1.46
N LYS A 33 2.61 10.44 -1.38
CA LYS A 33 2.29 11.13 -0.12
C LYS A 33 1.85 10.18 1.00
N ASN A 34 0.91 9.28 0.72
CA ASN A 34 0.31 8.42 1.74
C ASN A 34 1.36 7.47 2.32
N THR A 35 2.08 6.78 1.44
CA THR A 35 3.21 5.90 1.74
C THR A 35 4.27 6.59 2.60
N ARG A 36 4.81 7.74 2.15
CA ARG A 36 5.89 8.42 2.88
C ARG A 36 5.44 9.03 4.21
N HIS A 37 4.22 9.52 4.29
CA HIS A 37 3.71 10.08 5.53
C HIS A 37 3.36 9.01 6.57
N LEU A 38 2.83 7.84 6.17
CA LEU A 38 2.64 6.74 7.10
C LEU A 38 3.98 6.20 7.60
N TYR A 39 4.95 6.00 6.71
CA TYR A 39 6.33 5.65 7.08
C TYR A 39 6.90 6.60 8.16
N ALA A 40 6.78 7.92 7.96
CA ALA A 40 7.23 8.91 8.93
C ALA A 40 6.44 8.85 10.24
N GLY A 41 5.13 8.57 10.18
CA GLY A 41 4.28 8.38 11.36
C GLY A 41 4.70 7.18 12.20
N LEU A 42 4.94 6.03 11.57
CA LEU A 42 5.37 4.80 12.25
C LEU A 42 6.76 4.94 12.88
N LYS A 43 7.71 5.59 12.19
CA LYS A 43 9.02 5.92 12.78
C LYS A 43 8.88 6.87 13.97
N ALA A 44 7.94 7.83 13.93
CA ALA A 44 7.68 8.74 15.04
C ALA A 44 7.09 8.04 16.29
N GLU A 45 6.35 6.94 16.09
CA GLU A 45 5.88 6.05 17.16
C GLU A 45 6.96 5.09 17.68
N GLY A 46 8.20 5.19 17.19
CA GLY A 46 9.35 4.42 17.67
C GLY A 46 9.50 3.04 17.06
N HIS A 47 8.76 2.72 15.98
CA HIS A 47 8.97 1.49 15.22
C HIS A 47 10.23 1.58 14.34
N ASP A 48 10.88 0.44 14.09
CA ASP A 48 11.91 0.37 13.07
C ASP A 48 11.28 0.00 11.72
N VAL A 49 11.18 0.97 10.81
CA VAL A 49 10.51 0.77 9.52
C VAL A 49 11.53 0.69 8.39
N ARG A 50 11.36 -0.26 7.48
CA ARG A 50 12.00 -0.26 6.14
C ARG A 50 10.92 -0.04 5.10
N LEU A 51 11.06 0.98 4.28
CA LEU A 51 10.15 1.22 3.15
C LEU A 51 10.82 0.72 1.88
N ILE A 52 10.24 -0.26 1.21
CA ILE A 52 10.72 -0.81 -0.06
C ILE A 52 9.54 -0.82 -1.02
N ALA A 53 9.56 0.05 -2.03
CA ALA A 53 8.41 0.26 -2.91
C ALA A 53 8.84 0.58 -4.35
N PRO A 54 7.90 0.48 -5.33
CA PRO A 54 8.18 0.78 -6.73
C PRO A 54 8.76 2.18 -6.95
N LEU A 55 9.64 2.29 -7.93
CA LEU A 55 10.21 3.55 -8.40
C LEU A 55 9.14 4.47 -9.01
N ASN A 56 8.14 3.88 -9.67
CA ASN A 56 7.04 4.56 -10.36
C ASN A 56 5.72 3.89 -10.01
N ASN A 57 4.64 4.68 -10.00
CA ASN A 57 3.28 4.13 -9.95
C ASN A 57 3.03 3.37 -11.28
N ASN A 58 2.82 2.05 -11.22
CA ASN A 58 2.75 1.13 -12.37
C ASN A 58 4.08 0.81 -13.09
N GLY A 59 5.21 0.75 -12.37
CA GLY A 59 6.43 0.15 -12.92
C GLY A 59 6.21 -1.33 -13.29
N HIS A 60 6.92 -1.85 -14.29
CA HIS A 60 7.09 -3.28 -14.50
C HIS A 60 8.54 -3.52 -14.94
N LEU A 61 9.15 -4.62 -14.52
CA LEU A 61 10.38 -5.06 -15.16
C LEU A 61 10.07 -5.48 -16.60
N ASN A 62 10.48 -4.68 -17.58
CA ASN A 62 10.38 -5.10 -18.98
C ASN A 62 11.46 -6.17 -19.25
N ASP A 63 11.12 -7.31 -19.86
CA ASP A 63 12.11 -8.29 -20.35
C ASP A 63 13.19 -7.65 -21.25
N ALA A 64 12.88 -6.52 -21.88
CA ALA A 64 13.83 -5.73 -22.66
C ALA A 64 14.99 -5.13 -21.85
N SER A 65 14.83 -4.86 -20.53
CA SER A 65 15.92 -4.43 -19.65
C SER A 65 16.78 -5.60 -19.14
N ILE A 66 16.33 -6.85 -19.33
CA ILE A 66 17.11 -8.07 -19.07
C ILE A 66 17.89 -8.48 -20.34
N ALA A 67 17.40 -8.14 -21.53
CA ALA A 67 17.98 -8.55 -22.81
C ALA A 67 18.95 -7.54 -23.47
N ASN A 68 18.84 -6.23 -23.18
CA ASN A 68 19.55 -5.21 -23.96
C ASN A 68 21.01 -4.90 -23.56
N GLU A 69 21.58 -5.54 -22.53
CA GLU A 69 23.02 -5.38 -22.24
C GLU A 69 23.93 -6.00 -23.32
N LYS A 70 23.40 -6.73 -24.30
CA LYS A 70 24.20 -7.35 -25.37
C LYS A 70 24.31 -6.56 -26.67
N SER A 71 23.71 -5.38 -26.81
CA SER A 71 23.63 -4.74 -28.14
C SER A 71 23.72 -3.22 -28.18
N THR A 72 24.62 -2.58 -27.43
CA THR A 72 25.04 -1.19 -27.72
C THR A 72 26.47 -0.87 -27.26
N SER A 73 27.41 -1.79 -27.46
CA SER A 73 28.84 -1.43 -27.49
C SER A 73 29.23 -0.87 -28.86
N SER A 74 28.86 0.39 -29.13
CA SER A 74 29.50 1.15 -30.21
C SER A 74 29.67 2.64 -29.87
N LYS A 75 30.90 2.94 -29.44
CA LYS A 75 31.65 4.21 -29.60
C LYS A 75 31.06 5.48 -29.00
N ARG A 76 31.52 5.83 -27.80
CA ARG A 76 32.02 7.17 -27.41
C ARG A 76 32.95 7.05 -26.18
N GLU A 77 34.24 6.92 -26.44
CA GLU A 77 35.35 7.39 -25.59
C GLU A 77 35.37 8.93 -25.71
N GLN A 78 35.63 9.81 -24.73
CA GLN A 78 36.35 9.81 -23.46
C GLN A 78 35.84 11.04 -22.67
N ASP A 79 35.38 10.88 -21.43
CA ASP A 79 35.88 11.66 -20.28
C ASP A 79 35.45 10.97 -18.97
N GLY A 80 36.28 11.06 -17.93
CA GLY A 80 36.34 10.11 -16.82
C GLY A 80 35.23 10.13 -15.76
N GLN A 81 35.09 8.95 -15.12
CA GLN A 81 34.44 8.62 -13.85
C GLN A 81 32.90 8.55 -13.76
N ASP A 82 32.48 7.46 -13.13
CA ASP A 82 31.14 7.05 -12.68
C ASP A 82 30.27 6.28 -13.70
N GLY A 83 30.07 4.98 -13.41
CA GLY A 83 29.24 4.06 -14.19
C GLY A 83 27.82 4.59 -14.28
N GLN A 84 27.34 4.77 -15.51
CA GLN A 84 26.17 5.59 -15.83
C GLN A 84 24.86 5.00 -15.31
N ARG A 85 24.10 5.84 -14.59
CA ARG A 85 22.72 5.62 -14.14
C ARG A 85 21.79 5.38 -15.34
N GLU A 86 21.03 4.29 -15.35
CA GLU A 86 19.96 4.08 -16.34
C GLU A 86 18.54 4.40 -15.81
N ILE A 87 18.42 5.23 -14.77
CA ILE A 87 17.14 5.85 -14.35
C ILE A 87 17.13 7.30 -14.82
N LEU A 88 16.89 7.50 -16.12
CA LEU A 88 17.02 8.80 -16.78
C LEU A 88 15.99 9.84 -16.32
N ASN A 89 14.76 9.40 -16.03
CA ASN A 89 13.67 10.29 -15.60
C ASN A 89 13.73 10.66 -14.10
N GLY A 90 14.56 9.96 -13.32
CA GLY A 90 14.65 10.13 -11.87
C GLY A 90 13.52 9.48 -11.07
N GLY A 91 12.74 8.58 -11.70
CA GLY A 91 11.55 7.97 -11.11
C GLY A 91 10.37 8.92 -11.01
N ASP A 92 9.39 8.53 -10.20
CA ASP A 92 8.19 9.34 -10.00
C ASP A 92 8.53 10.73 -9.43
N PHE A 93 7.83 11.75 -9.94
CA PHE A 93 8.11 13.17 -9.69
C PHE A 93 9.56 13.62 -9.95
N GLY A 94 10.36 12.80 -10.65
CA GLY A 94 11.78 13.03 -10.89
C GLY A 94 12.59 13.14 -9.59
N HIS A 95 12.17 12.48 -8.50
CA HIS A 95 12.78 12.66 -7.18
C HIS A 95 14.31 12.45 -7.22
N LEU A 96 14.80 11.44 -7.95
CA LEU A 96 16.23 11.10 -8.04
C LEU A 96 17.04 12.03 -8.96
N LEU A 97 16.41 13.02 -9.60
CA LEU A 97 17.14 14.00 -10.41
C LEU A 97 18.11 14.79 -9.52
N PRO A 98 19.36 15.05 -9.97
CA PRO A 98 20.36 15.74 -9.16
C PRO A 98 19.89 17.10 -8.60
N VAL A 99 19.07 17.82 -9.37
CA VAL A 99 18.51 19.12 -8.96
C VAL A 99 17.57 18.99 -7.76
N HIS A 100 16.70 17.98 -7.76
CA HIS A 100 15.77 17.72 -6.65
C HIS A 100 16.52 17.22 -5.43
N GLN A 101 17.44 16.27 -5.61
CA GLN A 101 18.26 15.75 -4.51
C GLN A 101 19.08 16.86 -3.84
N LYS A 102 19.71 17.73 -4.62
CA LYS A 102 20.43 18.90 -4.10
C LYS A 102 19.49 19.83 -3.32
N TYR A 103 18.32 20.10 -3.86
CA TYR A 103 17.31 20.95 -3.22
C TYR A 103 16.90 20.40 -1.86
N TYR A 104 16.36 19.18 -1.81
CA TYR A 104 15.83 18.59 -0.58
C TYR A 104 16.93 18.29 0.44
N LYS A 105 18.14 17.90 0.01
CA LYS A 105 19.30 17.77 0.91
C LYS A 105 19.62 19.10 1.59
N THR A 106 19.65 20.19 0.82
CA THR A 106 19.90 21.54 1.36
C THR A 106 18.79 21.94 2.34
N ILE A 107 17.52 21.74 1.99
CA ILE A 107 16.39 22.07 2.87
C ILE A 107 16.44 21.25 4.17
N LYS A 108 16.68 19.93 4.07
CA LYS A 108 16.81 19.05 5.25
C LYS A 108 17.94 19.50 6.17
N GLN A 109 19.09 19.85 5.60
CA GLN A 109 20.23 20.41 6.35
C GLN A 109 19.86 21.72 7.05
N LEU A 110 19.24 22.67 6.32
CA LEU A 110 18.81 23.96 6.86
C LEU A 110 17.81 23.82 8.02
N ASN A 111 16.92 22.84 7.94
CA ASN A 111 15.94 22.58 9.00
C ASN A 111 16.57 21.99 10.28
N ASN A 112 17.65 21.22 10.14
CA ASN A 112 18.32 20.57 11.26
C ASN A 112 19.35 21.47 11.96
N LEU A 113 19.61 22.66 11.42
CA LEU A 113 20.54 23.62 12.00
C LEU A 113 19.96 24.29 13.26
N PRO A 114 20.76 24.44 14.34
CA PRO A 114 20.34 25.22 15.50
C PRO A 114 20.09 26.67 15.07
N ARG A 115 18.89 27.18 15.37
CA ARG A 115 18.51 28.55 15.06
C ARG A 115 18.92 29.47 16.20
N GLY A 116 19.72 30.50 15.89
CA GLY A 116 20.07 31.55 16.84
C GLY A 116 18.90 32.50 17.11
N ALA A 117 19.16 33.53 17.92
CA ALA A 117 18.18 34.60 18.16
C ALA A 117 17.68 35.17 16.81
N LYS A 118 16.36 35.37 16.69
CA LYS A 118 15.68 35.83 15.45
C LYS A 118 15.83 34.89 14.24
N ASN A 119 15.97 33.57 14.46
CA ASN A 119 16.09 32.56 13.39
C ASN A 119 17.34 32.73 12.49
N VAL A 120 18.42 33.30 13.02
CA VAL A 120 19.67 33.46 12.27
C VAL A 120 20.46 32.15 12.26
N ILE A 121 20.92 31.74 11.07
CA ILE A 121 21.85 30.63 10.86
C ILE A 121 23.25 31.21 10.66
N LEU A 122 24.25 30.74 11.42
CA LEU A 122 25.62 31.26 11.31
C LEU A 122 26.37 30.54 10.19
N LYS A 123 27.18 31.28 9.43
CA LYS A 123 27.95 30.75 8.28
C LYS A 123 28.90 29.60 8.66
N LYS A 124 29.43 29.59 9.89
CA LYS A 124 30.28 28.53 10.43
C LYS A 124 29.55 27.18 10.58
N ASP A 125 28.22 27.20 10.70
CA ASP A 125 27.42 25.99 10.86
C ASP A 125 27.11 25.34 9.50
N LEU A 126 27.34 26.06 8.39
CA LEU A 126 27.15 25.55 7.02
C LEU A 126 28.35 24.75 6.49
N THR A 127 29.54 24.89 7.07
CA THR A 127 30.80 24.41 6.46
C THR A 127 31.18 22.95 6.76
N ASN A 128 30.39 22.20 7.53
CA ASN A 128 30.71 20.82 7.94
C ASN A 128 29.86 19.73 7.26
N MET A 129 29.24 20.00 6.10
CA MET A 129 28.01 19.29 5.69
C MET A 129 28.08 18.43 4.41
N GLU A 130 29.26 17.98 4.01
CA GLU A 130 29.39 16.97 2.95
C GLU A 130 29.82 15.64 3.53
N GLU A 131 28.90 14.97 4.24
CA GLU A 131 29.06 13.53 4.45
C GLU A 131 28.92 12.83 3.10
N LYS A 132 30.01 12.19 2.68
CA LYS A 132 30.02 11.25 1.57
C LYS A 132 29.28 10.00 2.03
N THR A 133 27.98 9.95 1.76
CA THR A 133 27.15 8.79 2.09
C THR A 133 27.39 7.71 1.05
N ASN A 134 27.91 6.56 1.48
CA ASN A 134 27.90 5.34 0.67
C ASN A 134 26.45 4.88 0.56
N LEU A 135 25.83 5.11 -0.60
CA LEU A 135 24.48 4.66 -0.94
C LEU A 135 24.60 3.43 -1.83
N VAL A 136 23.73 2.45 -1.61
CA VAL A 136 23.60 1.28 -2.49
C VAL A 136 22.60 1.62 -3.59
N TYR A 137 22.97 1.42 -4.85
CA TYR A 137 22.08 1.55 -6.00
C TYR A 137 22.65 0.85 -7.23
N ASN A 138 21.76 0.44 -8.13
CA ASN A 138 22.03 -0.02 -9.50
C ASN A 138 20.84 0.34 -10.40
N ASN A 139 20.72 -0.28 -11.58
CA ASN A 139 19.63 -0.01 -12.52
C ASN A 139 18.26 -0.57 -12.08
N TYR A 140 18.23 -1.50 -11.12
CA TYR A 140 17.04 -2.18 -10.64
C TYR A 140 16.52 -1.65 -9.30
N PHE A 141 17.39 -1.13 -8.44
CA PHE A 141 16.99 -0.61 -7.13
C PHE A 141 18.01 0.38 -6.57
N GLY A 142 17.64 1.09 -5.50
CA GLY A 142 18.59 1.86 -4.72
C GLY A 142 17.98 2.50 -3.49
N GLN A 143 18.85 3.08 -2.65
CA GLN A 143 18.44 3.80 -1.44
C GLN A 143 18.05 5.24 -1.73
N ASP A 144 17.08 5.76 -0.98
CA ASP A 144 16.80 7.19 -0.91
C ASP A 144 18.05 7.93 -0.40
N PRO A 145 18.61 8.87 -1.18
CA PRO A 145 19.78 9.65 -0.74
C PRO A 145 19.53 10.48 0.52
N LEU A 146 18.27 10.71 0.88
CA LEU A 146 17.85 11.44 2.07
C LEU A 146 17.54 10.50 3.25
N ASP A 147 17.30 9.21 3.04
CA ASP A 147 16.92 8.25 4.08
C ASP A 147 17.29 6.80 3.72
N LYS A 148 18.39 6.28 4.30
CA LYS A 148 18.90 4.94 4.00
C LYS A 148 17.93 3.78 4.33
N SER A 149 16.91 4.02 5.16
CA SER A 149 15.91 3.00 5.49
C SER A 149 14.85 2.84 4.39
N VAL A 150 14.95 3.63 3.31
CA VAL A 150 13.97 3.70 2.23
C VAL A 150 14.66 3.30 0.95
N TRP A 151 14.04 2.37 0.23
CA TRP A 151 14.52 1.80 -1.01
C TRP A 151 13.46 1.95 -2.10
N TYR A 152 13.92 2.30 -3.30
CA TYR A 152 13.13 2.20 -4.51
C TYR A 152 13.52 0.94 -5.28
N VAL A 153 12.56 0.35 -5.97
CA VAL A 153 12.79 -0.77 -6.89
C VAL A 153 12.15 -0.42 -8.23
N ASN A 154 12.91 -0.49 -9.30
CA ASN A 154 12.46 -0.23 -10.67
C ASN A 154 11.71 -1.45 -11.24
N ALA A 155 10.60 -1.79 -10.60
CA ALA A 155 9.77 -2.96 -10.88
C ALA A 155 8.31 -2.67 -10.53
N SER A 156 7.44 -3.65 -10.74
CA SER A 156 6.05 -3.57 -10.28
C SER A 156 5.90 -3.69 -8.78
N PRO A 157 4.72 -3.39 -8.21
CA PRO A 157 4.47 -3.55 -6.77
C PRO A 157 4.80 -4.95 -6.23
N LEU A 158 4.29 -6.01 -6.86
CA LEU A 158 4.53 -7.38 -6.45
C LEU A 158 6.00 -7.76 -6.63
N GLU A 159 6.62 -7.39 -7.76
CA GLU A 159 8.04 -7.64 -8.01
C GLU A 159 8.93 -6.89 -7.01
N SER A 160 8.57 -5.66 -6.66
CA SER A 160 9.28 -4.86 -5.67
C SER A 160 9.27 -5.55 -4.30
N LEU A 161 8.14 -6.12 -3.90
CA LEU A 161 8.03 -6.90 -2.67
C LEU A 161 8.78 -8.23 -2.75
N LEU A 162 8.81 -8.91 -3.90
CA LEU A 162 9.64 -10.10 -4.12
C LEU A 162 11.13 -9.75 -3.98
N ILE A 163 11.59 -8.69 -4.65
CA ILE A 163 12.97 -8.19 -4.57
C ILE A 163 13.33 -7.77 -3.14
N ALA A 164 12.38 -7.20 -2.40
CA ALA A 164 12.54 -6.91 -0.98
C ALA A 164 12.92 -8.16 -0.19
N PHE A 165 12.12 -9.23 -0.33
CA PHE A 165 12.33 -10.48 0.40
C PHE A 165 13.54 -11.29 -0.08
N ASP A 166 13.80 -11.30 -1.38
CA ASP A 166 14.76 -12.22 -1.99
C ASP A 166 16.17 -11.61 -2.06
N ILE A 167 16.28 -10.29 -2.15
CA ILE A 167 17.55 -9.57 -2.35
C ILE A 167 17.78 -8.55 -1.25
N LEU A 168 16.89 -7.57 -1.09
CA LEU A 168 17.23 -6.37 -0.30
C LEU A 168 17.39 -6.65 1.19
N LEU A 169 16.42 -7.34 1.79
CA LEU A 169 16.48 -7.68 3.21
C LEU A 169 17.63 -8.66 3.51
N PRO A 170 17.81 -9.79 2.78
CA PRO A 170 18.89 -10.72 3.11
C PRO A 170 20.30 -10.17 2.88
N GLN A 171 20.50 -9.35 1.84
CA GLN A 171 21.85 -8.91 1.44
C GLN A 171 22.26 -7.56 2.04
N PHE A 172 21.33 -6.62 2.19
CA PHE A 172 21.65 -5.24 2.60
C PHE A 172 21.11 -4.87 3.99
N GLU A 173 20.10 -5.59 4.49
CA GLU A 173 19.51 -5.37 5.82
C GLU A 173 19.38 -6.69 6.63
N PRO A 174 20.45 -7.51 6.76
CA PRO A 174 20.37 -8.87 7.29
C PRO A 174 19.89 -8.96 8.75
N ASP A 175 20.08 -7.88 9.52
CA ASP A 175 19.65 -7.78 10.91
C ASP A 175 18.16 -7.40 11.04
N PHE A 176 17.54 -6.92 9.96
CA PHE A 176 16.14 -6.53 9.94
C PHE A 176 15.24 -7.73 9.67
N LYS A 177 14.42 -8.10 10.66
CA LYS A 177 13.43 -9.18 10.56
C LYS A 177 12.04 -8.59 10.77
N PRO A 178 11.15 -8.58 9.76
CA PRO A 178 9.83 -8.00 9.91
C PRO A 178 8.98 -8.73 10.94
N ASP A 179 8.39 -7.99 11.89
CA ASP A 179 7.30 -8.45 12.76
C ASP A 179 5.94 -8.28 12.07
N LEU A 180 5.86 -7.34 11.13
CA LEU A 180 4.68 -6.96 10.38
C LEU A 180 5.06 -6.53 8.96
N VAL A 181 4.29 -6.99 7.98
CA VAL A 181 4.30 -6.43 6.62
C VAL A 181 3.08 -5.53 6.46
N LEU A 182 3.33 -4.25 6.18
CA LEU A 182 2.31 -3.23 5.98
C LEU A 182 2.34 -2.75 4.53
N LEU A 183 1.24 -2.93 3.82
CA LEU A 183 1.12 -2.59 2.41
C LEU A 183 0.20 -1.37 2.26
N GLY A 184 0.70 -0.29 1.68
CA GLY A 184 0.00 0.98 1.54
C GLY A 184 0.34 2.03 2.63
N PRO A 185 -0.48 3.09 2.78
CA PRO A 185 -1.82 3.25 2.21
C PRO A 185 -1.73 3.57 0.72
N ASP A 186 -2.35 2.73 -0.09
CA ASP A 186 -2.43 2.92 -1.53
C ASP A 186 -3.59 3.86 -1.87
N GLU A 187 -3.38 4.72 -2.85
CA GLU A 187 -4.44 5.47 -3.51
C GLU A 187 -5.29 4.56 -4.41
N GLY A 188 -6.59 4.81 -4.42
CA GLY A 188 -7.59 3.91 -5.01
C GLY A 188 -7.96 2.73 -4.09
N LEU A 189 -9.24 2.37 -4.11
CA LEU A 189 -9.74 1.24 -3.32
C LEU A 189 -9.20 -0.08 -3.87
N SER A 190 -8.79 -0.97 -2.99
CA SER A 190 -8.45 -2.36 -3.32
C SER A 190 -9.48 -3.25 -2.65
N LEU A 191 -10.66 -3.32 -3.24
CA LEU A 191 -11.77 -4.07 -2.68
C LEU A 191 -11.49 -5.57 -2.73
N THR A 192 -11.88 -6.29 -1.69
CA THR A 192 -11.64 -7.73 -1.65
C THR A 192 -12.48 -8.41 -2.72
N SER A 193 -11.84 -9.01 -3.73
CA SER A 193 -12.56 -9.72 -4.78
C SER A 193 -13.37 -10.87 -4.18
N SER A 194 -14.70 -10.80 -4.36
CA SER A 194 -15.63 -11.87 -3.98
C SER A 194 -15.94 -12.81 -5.15
N THR A 195 -15.30 -12.68 -6.31
CA THR A 195 -15.56 -13.56 -7.47
C THR A 195 -14.51 -14.67 -7.56
N ALA A 196 -14.98 -15.92 -7.63
CA ALA A 196 -14.21 -17.06 -8.11
C ALA A 196 -13.92 -16.93 -9.61
N SER A 197 -13.23 -15.88 -10.02
CA SER A 197 -12.66 -15.88 -11.35
C SER A 197 -11.42 -16.77 -11.28
N GLN A 198 -11.30 -17.66 -12.26
CA GLN A 198 -10.18 -18.57 -12.49
C GLN A 198 -8.90 -17.80 -12.89
N GLN A 199 -8.74 -16.59 -12.35
CA GLN A 199 -7.64 -15.71 -12.60
C GLN A 199 -6.40 -16.26 -11.88
N PRO A 200 -5.22 -16.13 -12.50
CA PRO A 200 -3.96 -16.48 -11.86
C PRO A 200 -3.84 -15.76 -10.50
N LEU A 201 -3.43 -16.46 -9.43
CA LEU A 201 -3.18 -15.94 -8.06
C LEU A 201 -2.31 -14.68 -8.01
N PHE A 202 -1.53 -14.44 -9.07
CA PHE A 202 -0.62 -13.31 -9.25
C PHE A 202 -0.78 -12.81 -10.68
N GLN A 203 -1.47 -11.69 -10.86
CA GLN A 203 -1.54 -11.01 -12.15
C GLN A 203 -1.63 -9.51 -11.95
N GLU A 204 -0.63 -8.78 -12.46
CA GLU A 204 -0.60 -7.31 -12.47
C GLU A 204 -0.89 -6.73 -13.86
N ASN A 205 -1.18 -7.58 -14.85
CA ASN A 205 -1.19 -7.20 -16.27
C ASN A 205 -2.45 -6.45 -16.72
N HIS A 206 -3.17 -5.76 -15.82
CA HIS A 206 -4.23 -4.86 -16.26
C HIS A 206 -4.18 -3.53 -15.49
N PRO A 207 -4.21 -2.37 -16.17
CA PRO A 207 -4.23 -1.05 -15.53
C PRO A 207 -5.48 -0.78 -14.66
N ASN A 208 -6.43 -1.72 -14.62
CA ASN A 208 -7.63 -1.73 -13.77
C ASN A 208 -7.72 -3.00 -12.88
N SER A 209 -6.65 -3.80 -12.74
CA SER A 209 -6.75 -5.00 -11.89
C SER A 209 -6.68 -4.63 -10.41
N ASP A 210 -7.82 -4.67 -9.73
CA ASP A 210 -7.99 -4.59 -8.27
C ASP A 210 -7.17 -5.65 -7.47
N ASN A 211 -6.41 -6.50 -8.14
CA ASN A 211 -5.73 -7.68 -7.57
C ASN A 211 -4.28 -7.43 -7.15
N GLY A 212 -3.70 -6.24 -7.41
CA GLY A 212 -2.30 -5.96 -7.09
C GLY A 212 -1.98 -6.05 -5.60
N LEU A 213 -2.81 -5.42 -4.75
CA LEU A 213 -2.63 -5.46 -3.30
C LEU A 213 -2.90 -6.86 -2.74
N ASP A 214 -3.94 -7.56 -3.23
CA ASP A 214 -4.25 -8.94 -2.84
C ASP A 214 -3.06 -9.87 -3.14
N SER A 215 -2.44 -9.72 -4.31
CA SER A 215 -1.24 -10.47 -4.71
C SER A 215 -0.07 -10.23 -3.74
N MET A 216 0.19 -8.98 -3.38
CA MET A 216 1.24 -8.62 -2.42
C MET A 216 0.94 -9.18 -1.02
N MET A 217 -0.33 -9.11 -0.58
CA MET A 217 -0.75 -9.67 0.71
C MET A 217 -0.55 -11.18 0.75
N ARG A 218 -0.94 -11.90 -0.30
CA ARG A 218 -0.74 -13.35 -0.43
C ARG A 218 0.73 -13.73 -0.42
N LEU A 219 1.59 -12.98 -1.13
CA LEU A 219 3.03 -13.18 -1.08
C LEU A 219 3.57 -13.06 0.36
N ALA A 220 3.19 -12.01 1.08
CA ALA A 220 3.65 -11.81 2.46
C ALA A 220 3.12 -12.89 3.42
N MET A 221 1.87 -13.35 3.25
CA MET A 221 1.32 -14.50 3.98
C MET A 221 2.08 -15.79 3.68
N LEU A 222 2.45 -16.04 2.42
CA LEU A 222 3.26 -17.21 2.02
C LEU A 222 4.66 -17.20 2.65
N LYS A 223 5.22 -16.00 2.85
CA LYS A 223 6.46 -15.78 3.59
C LYS A 223 6.27 -15.84 5.12
N LYS A 224 5.06 -16.18 5.59
CA LYS A 224 4.65 -16.35 7.00
C LYS A 224 4.73 -15.08 7.85
N TYR A 225 4.49 -13.93 7.24
CA TYR A 225 4.38 -12.67 7.99
C TYR A 225 2.92 -12.31 8.27
N PRO A 226 2.62 -11.68 9.42
CA PRO A 226 1.38 -10.93 9.62
C PRO A 226 1.29 -9.79 8.60
N VAL A 227 0.12 -9.60 7.99
CA VAL A 227 -0.05 -8.62 6.92
C VAL A 227 -1.25 -7.70 7.14
N ILE A 228 -1.06 -6.41 6.91
CA ILE A 228 -2.14 -5.44 6.79
C ILE A 228 -1.98 -4.73 5.44
N GLY A 229 -2.98 -4.86 4.57
CA GLY A 229 -3.14 -4.04 3.37
C GLY A 229 -4.01 -2.83 3.69
N VAL A 230 -3.63 -1.65 3.22
CA VAL A 230 -4.34 -0.40 3.44
C VAL A 230 -4.54 0.30 2.10
N SER A 231 -5.79 0.67 1.81
CA SER A 231 -6.16 1.43 0.63
C SER A 231 -7.13 2.55 0.99
N THR A 232 -7.19 3.58 0.16
CA THR A 232 -7.99 4.76 0.40
C THR A 232 -8.85 5.07 -0.83
N GLY A 233 -10.08 5.54 -0.60
CA GLY A 233 -10.97 5.97 -1.68
C GLY A 233 -10.58 7.28 -2.35
N ASP A 234 -9.35 7.74 -2.15
CA ASP A 234 -8.81 8.93 -2.78
C ASP A 234 -7.71 8.57 -3.78
N ASP A 235 -7.63 9.37 -4.84
CA ASP A 235 -6.67 9.18 -5.94
C ASP A 235 -6.25 10.57 -6.43
N HIS A 236 -5.06 10.98 -6.06
CA HIS A 236 -4.55 12.33 -6.26
C HIS A 236 -3.14 12.37 -6.85
N HIS A 237 -2.39 11.27 -6.74
CA HIS A 237 -1.00 11.09 -7.18
C HIS A 237 -0.11 12.28 -6.79
N ILE A 238 0.02 12.54 -5.49
CA ILE A 238 0.75 13.70 -4.96
C ILE A 238 2.11 13.29 -4.37
N TYR A 239 3.12 14.08 -4.70
CA TYR A 239 4.46 13.96 -4.16
C TYR A 239 4.56 14.32 -2.66
N PHE A 240 5.26 13.48 -1.87
CA PHE A 240 5.32 13.64 -0.41
C PHE A 240 6.00 14.91 0.12
N GLN A 241 6.81 15.59 -0.69
CA GLN A 241 7.44 16.87 -0.31
C GLN A 241 6.93 18.04 -1.14
N ASP A 242 5.77 17.92 -1.78
CA ASP A 242 5.16 19.03 -2.50
C ASP A 242 4.88 20.20 -1.54
N GLU A 243 5.55 21.33 -1.75
CA GLU A 243 5.46 22.50 -0.88
C GLU A 243 4.09 23.18 -0.88
N ASN A 244 3.31 23.01 -1.95
CA ASN A 244 1.97 23.58 -2.02
C ASN A 244 1.07 22.96 -0.95
N PHE A 245 1.35 21.72 -0.56
CA PHE A 245 0.56 20.95 0.40
C PHE A 245 1.31 20.72 1.72
N PHE A 246 2.58 20.33 1.65
CA PHE A 246 3.38 19.81 2.75
C PHE A 246 4.63 20.65 2.90
N ASN A 247 4.52 21.80 3.58
CA ASN A 247 5.66 22.67 3.90
C ASN A 247 6.87 21.84 4.38
N ILE A 248 7.96 21.83 3.60
CA ILE A 248 9.16 21.00 3.86
C ILE A 248 9.93 21.49 5.10
N GLN A 249 9.62 22.68 5.62
CA GLN A 249 10.25 23.23 6.83
C GLN A 249 9.77 22.49 8.09
N GLN A 250 10.48 21.43 8.48
CA GLN A 250 10.23 20.74 9.74
C GLN A 250 10.65 21.60 10.94
N GLY A 251 9.81 21.55 11.98
CA GLY A 251 9.96 22.25 13.25
C GLY A 251 8.66 22.91 13.68
N VAL A 252 7.95 23.53 12.74
CA VAL A 252 6.60 24.06 12.95
C VAL A 252 5.83 23.83 11.67
N LEU A 253 5.37 22.60 11.52
CA LEU A 253 4.15 22.29 10.81
C LEU A 253 3.11 23.26 11.41
N SER A 254 2.90 24.44 10.83
CA SER A 254 2.16 25.49 11.54
C SER A 254 0.78 24.90 11.85
N LYS A 255 0.46 24.78 13.15
CA LYS A 255 -0.77 24.11 13.60
C LYS A 255 -2.01 24.69 12.91
N HIS A 256 -1.89 25.89 12.33
CA HIS A 256 -2.90 26.59 11.57
C HIS A 256 -2.99 26.20 10.08
N LEU A 257 -1.87 26.06 9.35
CA LEU A 257 -1.92 25.71 7.90
C LEU A 257 -2.36 24.26 7.66
N LEU A 258 -1.94 23.35 8.53
CA LEU A 258 -2.32 21.93 8.50
C LEU A 258 -3.77 21.68 8.86
N LYS A 259 -4.36 22.60 9.64
CA LYS A 259 -5.78 22.56 9.96
C LYS A 259 -6.64 23.03 8.79
N LYS A 260 -6.05 23.56 7.71
CA LYS A 260 -6.77 23.96 6.51
C LYS A 260 -6.52 23.02 5.33
N ASN A 261 -5.29 22.49 5.17
CA ASN A 261 -5.00 21.52 4.12
C ASN A 261 -5.78 20.20 4.32
N ILE A 262 -6.68 19.89 3.38
CA ILE A 262 -7.49 18.67 3.38
C ILE A 262 -6.64 17.40 3.29
N PHE A 263 -5.59 17.39 2.47
CA PHE A 263 -4.69 16.24 2.32
C PHE A 263 -3.99 15.92 3.64
N THR A 264 -3.48 16.93 4.33
CA THR A 264 -2.82 16.72 5.63
C THR A 264 -3.81 16.19 6.67
N LYS A 265 -5.06 16.67 6.69
CA LYS A 265 -6.07 16.15 7.62
C LYS A 265 -6.36 14.68 7.34
N ASN A 266 -6.55 14.32 6.07
CA ASN A 266 -6.86 12.97 5.66
C ASN A 266 -5.71 12.02 5.98
N ILE A 267 -4.48 12.38 5.62
CA ILE A 267 -3.25 11.63 5.95
C ILE A 267 -3.13 11.43 7.47
N LYS A 268 -3.31 12.49 8.26
CA LYS A 268 -3.25 12.38 9.73
C LYS A 268 -4.31 11.43 10.28
N PHE A 269 -5.52 11.53 9.76
CA PHE A 269 -6.62 10.64 10.15
C PHE A 269 -6.28 9.19 9.81
N ILE A 270 -5.94 8.89 8.56
CA ILE A 270 -5.58 7.55 8.09
C ILE A 270 -4.43 6.99 8.93
N ASN A 271 -3.33 7.74 9.05
CA ASN A 271 -2.16 7.31 9.84
C ASN A 271 -2.54 7.03 11.29
N SER A 272 -3.34 7.91 11.92
CA SER A 272 -3.76 7.69 13.31
C SER A 272 -4.59 6.42 13.46
N ARG A 273 -5.45 6.09 12.50
CA ARG A 273 -6.28 4.88 12.52
C ARG A 273 -5.48 3.63 12.25
N VAL A 274 -4.54 3.66 11.31
CA VAL A 274 -3.65 2.52 11.03
C VAL A 274 -2.75 2.24 12.24
N ILE A 275 -2.16 3.28 12.84
CA ILE A 275 -1.36 3.17 14.07
C ILE A 275 -2.21 2.65 15.24
N GLU A 276 -3.44 3.15 15.39
CA GLU A 276 -4.39 2.64 16.40
C GLU A 276 -4.66 1.14 16.21
N LEU A 277 -4.95 0.70 14.97
CA LEU A 277 -5.16 -0.71 14.65
C LEU A 277 -3.92 -1.56 15.00
N ILE A 278 -2.72 -1.14 14.58
CA ILE A 278 -1.47 -1.85 14.89
C ILE A 278 -1.27 -1.96 16.41
N ASN A 279 -1.49 -0.87 17.15
CA ASN A 279 -1.35 -0.88 18.61
C ASN A 279 -2.36 -1.80 19.30
N LYS A 280 -3.60 -1.86 18.79
CA LYS A 280 -4.63 -2.76 19.30
C LYS A 280 -4.30 -4.23 19.02
N LEU A 281 -3.85 -4.54 17.80
CA LEU A 281 -3.41 -5.88 17.42
C LEU A 281 -2.17 -6.34 18.19
N LYS A 282 -1.27 -5.43 18.53
CA LYS A 282 -0.10 -5.73 19.36
C LYS A 282 -0.47 -5.99 20.83
N ALA A 283 -1.55 -5.39 21.31
CA ALA A 283 -1.98 -5.48 22.70
C ALA A 283 -2.79 -6.76 23.02
N SER A 284 -3.28 -7.49 22.01
CA SER A 284 -3.84 -8.82 22.24
C SER A 284 -2.70 -9.76 22.66
N ASN A 285 -2.90 -10.56 23.72
CA ASN A 285 -1.87 -11.43 24.31
C ASN A 285 -1.48 -12.64 23.42
N GLU A 286 -1.82 -12.60 22.13
CA GLU A 286 -1.56 -13.64 21.14
C GLU A 286 -0.62 -13.11 20.04
N ALA A 287 -0.25 -13.93 19.06
CA ALA A 287 0.39 -13.44 17.85
C ALA A 287 -0.47 -12.31 17.23
N MET A 288 0.19 -11.28 16.69
CA MET A 288 -0.48 -10.04 16.23
C MET A 288 -1.68 -10.32 15.29
N LEU A 289 -1.54 -11.34 14.44
CA LEU A 289 -2.61 -11.95 13.65
C LEU A 289 -2.43 -13.48 13.66
N PRO A 290 -3.49 -14.28 13.45
CA PRO A 290 -3.35 -15.72 13.25
C PRO A 290 -2.50 -16.05 12.02
N GLU A 291 -1.96 -17.27 11.96
CA GLU A 291 -1.14 -17.70 10.82
C GLU A 291 -1.92 -17.66 9.51
N ASN A 292 -1.25 -17.21 8.43
CA ASN A 292 -1.83 -17.09 7.09
C ASN A 292 -3.05 -16.16 7.00
N VAL A 293 -3.17 -15.21 7.93
CA VAL A 293 -4.22 -14.19 7.95
C VAL A 293 -3.64 -12.83 7.56
N ALA A 294 -4.41 -12.11 6.76
CA ALA A 294 -4.15 -10.73 6.41
C ALA A 294 -5.43 -9.89 6.56
N LEU A 295 -5.25 -8.63 6.95
CA LEU A 295 -6.34 -7.66 7.00
C LEU A 295 -6.30 -6.76 5.76
N ASN A 296 -7.38 -6.73 4.96
CA ASN A 296 -7.54 -5.75 3.89
C ASN A 296 -8.37 -4.57 4.40
N VAL A 297 -7.76 -3.40 4.55
CA VAL A 297 -8.36 -2.21 5.16
C VAL A 297 -8.61 -1.15 4.10
N ASN A 298 -9.87 -0.85 3.84
CA ASN A 298 -10.27 0.19 2.89
C ASN A 298 -10.86 1.40 3.64
N PHE A 299 -10.24 2.57 3.45
CA PHE A 299 -10.75 3.84 3.96
C PHE A 299 -11.70 4.48 2.94
N PRO A 300 -12.86 5.02 3.37
CA PRO A 300 -13.72 5.75 2.46
C PRO A 300 -13.03 7.05 2.02
N SER A 301 -13.44 7.61 0.89
CA SER A 301 -13.03 8.97 0.54
C SER A 301 -13.50 9.92 1.65
N ILE A 302 -12.62 10.79 2.12
CA ILE A 302 -12.92 11.80 3.15
C ILE A 302 -12.71 13.22 2.59
N ASN A 303 -12.72 13.35 1.27
CA ASN A 303 -12.66 14.64 0.60
C ASN A 303 -14.09 15.20 0.45
N HIS A 304 -14.33 16.41 0.97
CA HIS A 304 -15.67 16.99 1.10
C HIS A 304 -16.38 17.28 -0.23
N ASP A 305 -15.63 17.41 -1.33
CA ASP A 305 -16.20 17.66 -2.65
C ASP A 305 -16.84 16.41 -3.27
N VAL A 306 -16.47 15.22 -2.79
CA VAL A 306 -16.88 13.91 -3.33
C VAL A 306 -17.46 12.97 -2.26
N SER A 307 -17.41 13.35 -0.98
CA SER A 307 -17.84 12.51 0.14
C SER A 307 -18.48 13.31 1.28
N HIS A 308 -19.45 12.68 1.95
CA HIS A 308 -20.08 13.21 3.16
C HIS A 308 -19.39 12.79 4.46
N CYS A 309 -18.32 11.97 4.36
CA CYS A 309 -17.54 11.54 5.50
C CYS A 309 -16.65 12.68 6.02
N THR A 310 -16.39 12.68 7.32
CA THR A 310 -15.65 13.76 8.01
C THR A 310 -14.59 13.20 8.94
N THR A 311 -13.47 13.89 9.10
CA THR A 311 -12.42 13.50 10.06
C THR A 311 -12.59 14.16 11.44
N SER A 312 -13.77 14.71 11.78
CA SER A 312 -13.97 15.48 13.02
C SER A 312 -14.02 14.54 14.23
N TRP A 313 -13.01 14.61 15.10
CA TRP A 313 -13.00 13.89 16.38
C TRP A 313 -14.01 14.47 17.41
N LYS A 314 -14.58 15.64 17.14
CA LYS A 314 -15.40 16.39 18.12
C LYS A 314 -16.90 16.22 17.97
N ASP A 315 -17.37 15.68 16.84
CA ASP A 315 -18.79 15.49 16.60
C ASP A 315 -19.15 14.02 16.73
N LYS A 316 -20.12 13.72 17.61
CA LYS A 316 -20.78 12.41 17.72
C LYS A 316 -21.68 12.12 16.52
N ASN A 317 -21.40 12.71 15.36
CA ASN A 317 -22.15 12.47 14.15
C ASN A 317 -21.65 11.18 13.50
N ASN A 318 -22.55 10.44 12.85
CA ASN A 318 -22.28 9.13 12.27
C ASN A 318 -21.32 9.15 11.06
N ASN A 319 -20.67 10.28 10.78
CA ASN A 319 -19.86 10.52 9.59
C ASN A 319 -18.35 10.45 9.88
N ASN A 320 -17.94 10.21 11.13
CA ASN A 320 -16.54 9.96 11.47
C ASN A 320 -16.20 8.47 11.27
N PRO A 321 -15.28 8.12 10.36
CA PRO A 321 -15.08 6.72 10.05
C PRO A 321 -14.57 5.86 11.20
N THR A 322 -15.16 4.67 11.30
CA THR A 322 -14.87 3.63 12.28
C THR A 322 -14.70 2.28 11.60
N PHE A 323 -13.87 1.40 12.15
CA PHE A 323 -13.64 0.07 11.60
C PHE A 323 -14.91 -0.78 11.64
N LYS A 324 -15.17 -1.47 10.53
CA LYS A 324 -16.27 -2.42 10.37
C LYS A 324 -15.76 -3.65 9.63
N GLN A 325 -15.91 -4.81 10.27
CA GLN A 325 -15.55 -6.06 9.64
C GLN A 325 -16.62 -6.45 8.61
N VAL A 326 -16.17 -6.77 7.40
CA VAL A 326 -17.03 -7.29 6.34
C VAL A 326 -16.86 -8.81 6.29
N VAL A 327 -17.99 -9.51 6.19
CA VAL A 327 -18.06 -10.97 6.18
C VAL A 327 -18.79 -11.39 4.92
N TYR A 328 -18.24 -12.37 4.20
CA TYR A 328 -18.86 -12.91 2.99
C TYR A 328 -19.50 -14.28 3.24
N ASP A 329 -20.69 -14.50 2.67
CA ASP A 329 -21.43 -15.75 2.81
C ASP A 329 -20.79 -16.95 2.06
N LYS A 330 -19.91 -16.69 1.08
CA LYS A 330 -19.28 -17.74 0.26
C LYS A 330 -17.79 -17.83 0.58
N LYS A 331 -17.39 -18.98 1.14
CA LYS A 331 -15.99 -19.37 1.34
C LYS A 331 -15.45 -19.88 0.00
N TYR A 332 -14.39 -19.25 -0.50
CA TYR A 332 -13.79 -19.56 -1.79
C TYR A 332 -12.55 -20.43 -1.64
N ASP A 333 -12.50 -21.47 -2.46
CA ASP A 333 -11.34 -22.34 -2.57
C ASP A 333 -10.31 -21.71 -3.53
N HIS A 334 -9.18 -21.30 -2.99
CA HIS A 334 -8.02 -20.79 -3.76
C HIS A 334 -6.94 -21.86 -3.99
N SER A 335 -7.31 -23.15 -3.98
CA SER A 335 -6.42 -24.31 -4.19
C SER A 335 -5.62 -24.31 -5.50
N LYS A 336 -5.95 -23.46 -6.48
CA LYS A 336 -5.20 -23.35 -7.74
C LYS A 336 -4.04 -22.37 -7.59
N HIS A 337 -2.87 -22.93 -7.36
CA HIS A 337 -1.64 -22.18 -7.15
C HIS A 337 -0.96 -21.77 -8.46
N ASN A 338 -0.43 -20.55 -8.47
CA ASN A 338 0.51 -20.06 -9.46
C ASN A 338 1.96 -20.23 -8.98
N LEU A 339 2.87 -20.28 -9.96
CA LEU A 339 4.31 -20.19 -9.75
C LEU A 339 4.69 -18.71 -9.63
N LEU A 340 5.42 -18.34 -8.57
CA LEU A 340 6.03 -17.01 -8.42
C LEU A 340 7.51 -17.07 -8.74
N PRO A 341 8.09 -16.12 -9.49
CA PRO A 341 9.52 -16.10 -9.73
C PRO A 341 10.28 -15.87 -8.42
N LYS A 342 11.41 -16.54 -8.29
CA LYS A 342 12.41 -16.29 -7.24
C LYS A 342 13.59 -15.54 -7.85
N TYR A 343 13.99 -14.46 -7.22
CA TYR A 343 15.07 -13.60 -7.71
C TYR A 343 16.38 -13.80 -6.95
N GLU A 344 17.50 -13.58 -7.65
CA GLU A 344 18.84 -13.48 -7.06
C GLU A 344 19.63 -12.35 -7.72
N LEU A 345 20.48 -11.70 -6.94
CA LEU A 345 21.43 -10.70 -7.45
C LEU A 345 22.74 -11.38 -7.82
N VAL A 346 23.09 -11.41 -9.11
CA VAL A 346 24.33 -12.00 -9.62
C VAL A 346 25.08 -10.96 -10.44
N ASN A 347 26.28 -10.56 -9.97
CA ASN A 347 27.11 -9.54 -10.61
C ASN A 347 26.35 -8.23 -10.90
N ASP A 348 25.58 -7.75 -9.91
CA ASP A 348 24.77 -6.52 -9.99
C ASP A 348 23.58 -6.56 -10.97
N THR A 349 23.26 -7.76 -11.49
CA THR A 349 22.07 -8.01 -12.32
C THR A 349 21.08 -8.89 -11.56
N ILE A 350 19.79 -8.54 -11.60
CA ILE A 350 18.73 -9.41 -11.07
C ILE A 350 18.45 -10.53 -12.06
N ARG A 351 18.43 -11.78 -11.59
CA ARG A 351 18.09 -12.97 -12.39
C ARG A 351 16.99 -13.77 -11.72
N VAL A 352 16.11 -14.35 -12.52
CA VAL A 352 15.17 -15.38 -12.08
C VAL A 352 15.93 -16.69 -11.93
N VAL A 353 15.92 -17.27 -10.73
CA VAL A 353 16.70 -18.48 -10.39
C VAL A 353 15.83 -19.68 -10.05
N GLY A 354 14.52 -19.49 -10.03
CA GLY A 354 13.56 -20.56 -9.78
C GLY A 354 12.17 -19.98 -9.53
N GLU A 355 11.32 -20.81 -8.94
CA GLU A 355 9.94 -20.45 -8.65
C GLU A 355 9.55 -20.90 -7.24
N TYR A 356 8.70 -20.14 -6.56
CA TYR A 356 8.05 -20.59 -5.33
C TYR A 356 6.90 -21.51 -5.69
N SER A 357 6.99 -22.78 -5.28
CA SER A 357 5.86 -23.71 -5.27
C SER A 357 5.05 -23.49 -3.98
N VAL A 358 3.83 -22.99 -4.11
CA VAL A 358 2.89 -22.93 -3.00
C VAL A 358 2.24 -24.31 -2.87
N THR A 359 2.58 -25.07 -1.83
CA THR A 359 1.83 -26.26 -1.42
C THR A 359 1.14 -25.94 -0.11
N ALA A 360 -0.16 -25.66 -0.16
CA ALA A 360 -0.99 -25.67 1.04
C ALA A 360 -1.31 -27.13 1.38
N ASP A 361 -1.01 -27.60 2.59
CA ASP A 361 -1.45 -28.91 3.05
C ASP A 361 -3.00 -28.91 3.11
N GLU A 362 -3.62 -29.67 2.21
CA GLU A 362 -5.08 -29.84 2.12
C GLU A 362 -5.58 -30.77 3.24
N ASP A 363 -5.99 -30.22 4.38
CA ASP A 363 -6.92 -30.92 5.28
C ASP A 363 -8.36 -30.54 4.89
N VAL A 364 -8.83 -31.03 3.73
CA VAL A 364 -10.21 -30.82 3.28
C VAL A 364 -11.02 -32.10 3.51
N GLU A 365 -11.83 -32.12 4.57
CA GLU A 365 -12.99 -33.00 4.65
C GLU A 365 -13.97 -32.62 3.53
N GLN A 366 -14.00 -33.42 2.46
CA GLN A 366 -14.92 -33.25 1.35
C GLN A 366 -16.36 -33.49 1.81
N GLN A 367 -17.18 -32.42 1.88
CA GLN A 367 -18.62 -32.58 1.94
C GLN A 367 -19.15 -33.06 0.60
N THR A 368 -19.45 -34.35 0.53
CA THR A 368 -20.08 -35.01 -0.63
C THR A 368 -21.57 -34.72 -0.69
N PHE A 369 -22.00 -33.49 -0.99
CA PHE A 369 -23.36 -33.25 -1.47
C PHE A 369 -23.46 -31.91 -2.22
N VAL A 370 -23.47 -31.96 -3.55
CA VAL A 370 -23.82 -30.81 -4.40
C VAL A 370 -25.19 -31.10 -5.01
N ASP A 371 -26.23 -30.42 -4.51
CA ASP A 371 -27.58 -30.52 -5.06
C ASP A 371 -27.64 -29.83 -6.43
N LYS A 372 -27.87 -30.62 -7.48
CA LYS A 372 -27.85 -30.20 -8.91
C LYS A 372 -29.09 -29.42 -9.36
N LYS A 373 -29.92 -28.88 -8.45
CA LYS A 373 -31.25 -28.32 -8.81
C LYS A 373 -31.41 -26.80 -8.74
N SER A 374 -30.38 -26.01 -8.48
CA SER A 374 -30.55 -24.56 -8.21
C SER A 374 -30.43 -23.60 -9.40
N TYR A 375 -30.02 -24.03 -10.61
CA TYR A 375 -29.85 -23.11 -11.75
C TYR A 375 -31.07 -22.94 -12.68
N TYR A 376 -32.10 -23.79 -12.58
CA TYR A 376 -33.24 -23.75 -13.51
C TYR A 376 -34.35 -22.73 -13.10
N TYR A 377 -34.42 -22.31 -11.83
CA TYR A 377 -35.53 -21.49 -11.32
C TYR A 377 -35.25 -19.98 -11.25
N SER A 378 -34.00 -19.52 -11.43
CA SER A 378 -33.66 -18.09 -11.34
C SER A 378 -34.08 -17.28 -12.58
N HIS A 379 -34.40 -17.94 -13.69
CA HIS A 379 -34.76 -17.26 -14.96
C HIS A 379 -36.27 -17.18 -15.24
N ILE A 380 -37.11 -17.85 -14.44
CA ILE A 380 -38.56 -17.90 -14.68
C ILE A 380 -39.33 -16.87 -13.84
N LEU A 381 -38.76 -16.36 -12.75
CA LEU A 381 -39.45 -15.43 -11.83
C LEU A 381 -39.34 -13.93 -12.19
N ARG A 382 -38.80 -13.57 -13.36
CA ARG A 382 -38.61 -12.17 -13.77
C ARG A 382 -39.39 -11.73 -15.01
N ARG A 383 -40.34 -12.53 -15.52
CA ARG A 383 -41.15 -12.17 -16.70
C ARG A 383 -42.60 -11.76 -16.44
N ASP A 384 -43.11 -11.89 -15.22
CA ASP A 384 -44.50 -11.53 -14.91
C ASP A 384 -44.58 -10.40 -13.89
N THR A 385 -44.22 -9.17 -14.27
CA THR A 385 -44.83 -7.93 -13.74
C THR A 385 -44.40 -6.72 -14.58
N SER A 386 -45.01 -6.52 -15.75
CA SER A 386 -45.21 -5.16 -16.32
C SER A 386 -46.17 -5.20 -17.52
N THR A 387 -47.45 -5.02 -17.23
CA THR A 387 -48.50 -4.45 -18.10
C THR A 387 -49.16 -3.40 -17.21
N ASP A 388 -49.49 -2.17 -17.58
CA ASP A 388 -49.59 -1.46 -18.84
C ASP A 388 -49.75 0.03 -18.47
N ALA A 389 -49.40 0.95 -19.38
CA ALA A 389 -50.22 2.10 -19.82
C ALA A 389 -49.41 3.35 -20.22
N THR A 390 -49.28 3.52 -21.56
CA THR A 390 -49.56 4.73 -22.39
C THR A 390 -48.81 6.06 -22.09
N THR A 391 -48.24 6.82 -23.04
CA THR A 391 -48.67 7.21 -24.39
C THR A 391 -47.49 7.72 -25.26
N ASP A 392 -47.69 7.62 -26.58
CA ASP A 392 -46.93 8.12 -27.74
C ASP A 392 -46.41 9.58 -27.66
N THR A 393 -45.31 9.95 -28.36
CA THR A 393 -45.25 10.43 -29.77
C THR A 393 -43.87 11.03 -30.14
N GLU A 394 -43.43 10.78 -31.39
CA GLU A 394 -42.65 11.64 -32.31
C GLU A 394 -41.10 11.87 -32.24
N LEU A 395 -40.41 11.25 -33.23
CA LEU A 395 -39.51 11.82 -34.26
C LEU A 395 -38.41 12.85 -33.88
N ASN A 396 -37.12 12.48 -34.08
CA ASN A 396 -36.36 12.86 -35.29
C ASN A 396 -34.91 12.33 -35.31
N SER A 397 -34.47 12.10 -36.55
CA SER A 397 -33.17 11.62 -37.04
C SER A 397 -32.00 12.58 -36.80
N ILE A 398 -30.76 12.05 -36.79
CA ILE A 398 -29.63 12.49 -37.65
C ILE A 398 -28.48 11.46 -37.56
N GLU A 399 -27.87 11.26 -38.73
CA GLU A 399 -26.93 10.23 -39.13
C GLU A 399 -25.52 10.30 -38.50
N THR A 400 -24.98 9.10 -38.35
CA THR A 400 -23.59 8.63 -38.33
C THR A 400 -22.48 9.54 -38.90
N SER A 401 -21.39 9.68 -38.13
CA SER A 401 -20.02 9.49 -38.64
C SER A 401 -19.14 8.87 -37.53
N GLY A 402 -18.46 7.77 -37.84
CA GLY A 402 -17.93 6.82 -36.86
C GLY A 402 -16.45 6.90 -36.54
N ASN A 403 -16.09 6.25 -35.43
CA ASN A 403 -14.98 5.28 -35.34
C ASN A 403 -15.26 4.30 -34.19
N PRO A 404 -14.81 3.04 -34.26
CA PRO A 404 -15.46 1.90 -33.62
C PRO A 404 -15.22 1.89 -32.11
N SER A 405 -16.29 2.01 -31.34
CA SER A 405 -16.33 1.64 -29.93
C SER A 405 -16.00 0.15 -29.81
N GLN A 406 -14.97 -0.15 -29.04
CA GLN A 406 -14.77 -1.46 -28.43
C GLN A 406 -16.07 -1.81 -27.69
N ASP A 407 -16.70 -2.89 -28.13
CA ASP A 407 -17.84 -3.50 -27.46
C ASP A 407 -17.30 -4.12 -26.16
N TYR A 408 -17.39 -3.36 -25.07
CA TYR A 408 -17.07 -3.80 -23.72
C TYR A 408 -18.22 -4.68 -23.21
N SER A 409 -17.89 -5.80 -22.57
CA SER A 409 -18.89 -6.69 -22.00
C SER A 409 -19.45 -6.10 -20.71
N ASP A 410 -20.63 -5.49 -20.76
CA ASP A 410 -21.38 -4.95 -19.62
C ASP A 410 -21.62 -5.97 -18.46
N ASN A 411 -21.33 -7.25 -18.67
CA ASN A 411 -21.57 -8.31 -17.69
C ASN A 411 -20.45 -8.45 -16.63
N ASP A 412 -19.20 -8.16 -16.97
CA ASP A 412 -18.08 -8.36 -16.04
C ASP A 412 -18.06 -7.26 -14.96
N ASP A 413 -18.34 -6.01 -15.35
CA ASP A 413 -18.46 -4.88 -14.43
C ASP A 413 -19.63 -5.06 -13.45
N ILE A 414 -20.77 -5.59 -13.91
CA ILE A 414 -21.92 -5.87 -13.03
C ILE A 414 -21.57 -6.96 -12.00
N ASN A 415 -20.85 -8.01 -12.40
CA ASN A 415 -20.46 -9.09 -11.49
C ASN A 415 -19.43 -8.64 -10.45
N GLN A 416 -18.49 -7.76 -10.81
CA GLN A 416 -17.51 -7.16 -9.89
C GLN A 416 -18.17 -6.14 -8.93
N ILE A 417 -19.16 -5.38 -9.40
CA ILE A 417 -19.96 -4.49 -8.55
C ILE A 417 -20.83 -5.28 -7.56
N MET A 418 -21.39 -6.42 -7.99
CA MET A 418 -22.20 -7.28 -7.12
C MET A 418 -21.36 -8.05 -6.09
N SER A 419 -20.08 -8.31 -6.38
CA SER A 419 -19.19 -9.08 -5.49
C SER A 419 -18.75 -8.27 -4.27
N ASN A 420 -18.50 -6.97 -4.44
CA ASN A 420 -17.88 -6.13 -3.40
C ASN A 420 -18.89 -5.20 -2.71
N ILE A 421 -20.19 -5.50 -2.84
CA ILE A 421 -21.27 -4.61 -2.43
C ILE A 421 -21.23 -4.29 -0.93
N ASP A 422 -20.84 -5.25 -0.08
CA ASP A 422 -20.80 -5.06 1.36
C ASP A 422 -19.67 -4.12 1.80
N GLU A 423 -18.46 -4.27 1.25
CA GLU A 423 -17.37 -3.32 1.49
C GLU A 423 -17.76 -1.92 0.98
N LEU A 424 -18.31 -1.82 -0.23
CA LEU A 424 -18.80 -0.56 -0.77
C LEU A 424 -19.89 0.07 0.09
N ASN A 425 -20.80 -0.72 0.66
CA ASN A 425 -21.84 -0.24 1.55
C ASN A 425 -21.26 0.28 2.87
N VAL A 426 -20.26 -0.40 3.43
CA VAL A 426 -19.53 0.10 4.61
C VAL A 426 -18.89 1.45 4.29
N LEU A 427 -18.15 1.54 3.19
CA LEU A 427 -17.47 2.78 2.77
C LEU A 427 -18.46 3.93 2.52
N LYS A 428 -19.58 3.66 1.82
CA LYS A 428 -20.65 4.63 1.57
C LYS A 428 -21.32 5.11 2.85
N ASN A 429 -21.35 4.31 3.91
CA ASN A 429 -21.87 4.70 5.21
C ASN A 429 -20.78 5.26 6.14
N CYS A 430 -19.68 5.76 5.57
CA CYS A 430 -18.52 6.27 6.29
C CYS A 430 -17.88 5.28 7.25
N GLY A 431 -18.00 3.97 7.02
CA GLY A 431 -17.19 2.98 7.71
C GLY A 431 -15.81 2.80 7.06
N ILE A 432 -14.82 2.41 7.85
CA ILE A 432 -13.55 1.86 7.36
C ILE A 432 -13.80 0.36 7.21
N SER A 433 -13.84 -0.12 5.97
CA SER A 433 -14.08 -1.52 5.67
C SER A 433 -12.84 -2.33 6.01
N VAL A 434 -13.02 -3.46 6.70
CA VAL A 434 -11.94 -4.40 6.97
C VAL A 434 -12.40 -5.81 6.63
N SER A 435 -11.68 -6.45 5.71
CA SER A 435 -11.89 -7.85 5.37
C SER A 435 -10.79 -8.71 6.00
N VAL A 436 -11.19 -9.79 6.67
CA VAL A 436 -10.27 -10.78 7.23
C VAL A 436 -10.04 -11.86 6.16
N ASN A 437 -8.86 -11.86 5.56
CA ASN A 437 -8.51 -12.77 4.48
C ASN A 437 -7.56 -13.84 4.98
N HIS A 438 -7.78 -15.08 4.55
CA HIS A 438 -6.90 -16.19 4.86
C HIS A 438 -6.43 -16.85 3.57
N LEU A 439 -5.15 -17.19 3.51
CA LEU A 439 -4.49 -17.71 2.31
C LEU A 439 -5.26 -18.87 1.65
N ILE A 440 -5.71 -19.84 2.46
CA ILE A 440 -6.45 -21.04 2.01
C ILE A 440 -7.97 -20.93 2.19
N LYS A 441 -8.45 -20.50 3.37
CA LYS A 441 -9.88 -20.49 3.74
C LYS A 441 -10.71 -19.43 3.00
N GLY A 442 -10.05 -18.53 2.26
CA GLY A 442 -10.70 -17.49 1.47
C GLY A 442 -10.79 -16.15 2.20
N ASN A 443 -11.61 -15.28 1.64
CA ASN A 443 -11.72 -13.87 2.00
C ASN A 443 -12.95 -13.57 2.87
N GLY A 444 -12.91 -12.46 3.61
CA GLY A 444 -14.02 -11.97 4.45
C GLY A 444 -14.54 -12.99 5.46
N LEU A 445 -13.62 -13.55 6.24
CA LEU A 445 -13.94 -14.49 7.31
C LEU A 445 -14.72 -13.82 8.45
N ASP A 446 -15.55 -14.63 9.10
CA ASP A 446 -16.42 -14.22 10.19
C ASP A 446 -15.67 -13.91 11.51
N LYS A 447 -16.42 -13.39 12.48
CA LYS A 447 -15.90 -13.01 13.80
C LYS A 447 -15.49 -14.21 14.64
N ASP A 448 -16.04 -15.39 14.38
CA ASP A 448 -15.65 -16.62 15.07
C ASP A 448 -14.21 -16.99 14.70
N PHE A 449 -13.77 -16.63 13.49
CA PHE A 449 -12.39 -16.79 13.06
C PHE A 449 -11.46 -15.70 13.59
N PHE A 450 -11.85 -14.43 13.45
CA PHE A 450 -11.12 -13.29 14.02
C PHE A 450 -12.08 -12.12 14.24
N ASP A 451 -12.35 -11.79 15.51
CA ASP A 451 -13.25 -10.70 15.88
C ASP A 451 -12.49 -9.37 15.96
N LEU A 452 -12.38 -8.69 14.82
CA LEU A 452 -11.74 -7.38 14.74
C LEU A 452 -12.48 -6.33 15.59
N GLU A 453 -13.81 -6.39 15.66
CA GLU A 453 -14.60 -5.39 16.36
C GLU A 453 -14.36 -5.42 17.87
N SER A 454 -14.07 -6.60 18.44
CA SER A 454 -13.68 -6.75 19.84
C SER A 454 -12.44 -5.95 20.22
N LEU A 455 -11.54 -5.64 19.29
CA LEU A 455 -10.32 -4.86 19.55
C LEU A 455 -10.60 -3.40 19.89
N PHE A 456 -11.74 -2.88 19.44
CA PHE A 456 -12.14 -1.48 19.55
C PHE A 456 -13.22 -1.22 20.61
N ASN A 457 -13.79 -2.28 21.18
CA ASN A 457 -14.70 -2.24 22.33
C ASN A 457 -13.92 -2.39 23.65
#